data_AF-A0A1I2QMS4-F1
#
_entry.id   AF-A0A1I2QMS4-F1
#
_cell.length_a   1.000
_cell.length_b   1.000
_cell.length_c   1.000
_cell.angle_alpha   90.00
_cell.angle_beta   90.00
_cell.angle_gamma   90.00
#
_symmetry.space_group_name_H-M   'P 1'
#
loop_
_entity.id
_entity.type
_entity.pdbx_description
1 polymer ?
#
loop_
_entity_poly.entity_id
_entity_poly.type
_entity_poly.pdbx_seq_one_letter_code
_entity_poly.pdbx_strand_id
1 'polypeptide(L)' 'MNEREKRIQELEEQITDLKKRFPAHSIKPEMVNQLEEFEDELERLKDNN' A
#
# COMPACT_ATOMS: atom_id res chain seq x y z
N MET A 1 -16.89 -0.58 -10.99
CA MET A 1 -15.79 0.12 -10.31
C MET A 1 -16.24 1.48 -9.86
N ASN A 2 -16.70 1.52 -8.61
CA ASN A 2 -16.88 2.77 -7.88
C ASN A 2 -15.49 3.39 -7.57
N GLU A 3 -15.46 4.66 -7.14
CA GLU A 3 -14.21 5.37 -6.86
C GLU A 3 -13.39 4.69 -5.74
N ARG A 4 -14.07 4.05 -4.79
CA ARG A 4 -13.47 3.25 -3.72
C ARG A 4 -12.71 2.03 -4.24
N GLU A 5 -13.33 1.23 -5.11
CA GLU A 5 -12.72 0.05 -5.73
C GLU A 5 -11.50 0.44 -6.58
N LYS A 6 -11.57 1.58 -7.28
CA LYS A 6 -10.40 2.12 -8.01
C LYS A 6 -9.28 2.47 -7.05
N ARG A 7 -9.58 3.17 -5.95
CA ARG A 7 -8.59 3.54 -4.95
C ARG A 7 -7.94 2.33 -4.27
N ILE A 8 -8.74 1.31 -3.94
CA ILE A 8 -8.26 0.03 -3.41
C ILE A 8 -7.27 -0.61 -4.38
N GLN A 9 -7.62 -0.69 -5.67
CA GLN A 9 -6.73 -1.27 -6.68
C GLN A 9 -5.44 -0.46 -6.82
N GLU A 10 -5.52 0.87 -6.86
CA GLU A 10 -4.34 1.74 -6.94
C GLU A 10 -3.41 1.58 -5.73
N LEU A 11 -3.96 1.41 -4.53
CA LEU A 11 -3.18 1.15 -3.31
C LEU A 11 -2.51 -0.23 -3.36
N GLU A 12 -3.22 -1.27 -3.79
CA GLU A 12 -2.65 -2.61 -3.93
C GLU A 12 -1.50 -2.66 -4.95
N GLU A 13 -1.65 -1.95 -6.07
CA GLU A 13 -0.58 -1.82 -7.07
C GLU A 13 0.63 -1.07 -6.50
N GLN A 14 0.41 0.04 -5.80
CA GLN A 14 1.49 0.82 -5.16
C GLN A 14 2.22 0.03 -4.07
N ILE A 15 1.49 -0.70 -3.22
CA ILE A 15 2.05 -1.58 -2.18
C ILE A 15 2.92 -2.66 -2.81
N THR A 16 2.42 -3.30 -3.87
CA THR A 16 3.13 -4.39 -4.56
C THR A 16 4.41 -3.89 -5.22
N ASP A 17 4.33 -2.76 -5.90
CA ASP A 17 5.46 -2.14 -6.54
C ASP A 17 6.50 -1.64 -5.51
N LEU A 18 6.06 -1.02 -4.43
CA LEU A 18 6.92 -0.57 -3.33
C LEU A 18 7.65 -1.77 -2.70
N LYS A 19 6.95 -2.86 -2.39
CA LYS A 19 7.53 -4.11 -1.89
C LYS A 19 8.54 -4.73 -2.86
N LYS A 20 8.29 -4.68 -4.18
CA LYS A 20 9.25 -5.16 -5.20
C LYS A 20 10.54 -4.35 -5.23
N ARG A 21 10.48 -3.05 -4.92
CA ARG A 21 11.64 -2.17 -4.84
C ARG A 21 12.40 -2.29 -3.52
N PHE A 22 11.93 -3.09 -2.56
CA PHE A 22 12.61 -3.23 -1.28
C PHE A 22 14.01 -3.84 -1.47
N PRO A 23 15.06 -3.16 -1.01
CA PRO A 23 16.41 -3.70 -1.06
C PRO A 23 16.53 -4.85 -0.04
N ALA A 24 17.00 -6.02 -0.50
CA ALA A 24 17.07 -7.27 0.28
C ALA A 24 17.89 -7.17 1.59
N HIS A 25 18.78 -6.18 1.70
CA HIS A 25 19.71 -6.05 2.82
C HIS A 25 19.63 -4.71 3.56
N SER A 26 18.83 -3.74 3.10
CA SER A 26 18.85 -2.40 3.69
C SER A 26 17.54 -1.65 3.44
N ILE A 27 16.43 -2.22 3.94
CA ILE A 27 15.12 -1.58 3.83
C ILE A 27 15.18 -0.25 4.57
N LYS A 28 14.86 0.84 3.87
CA LYS A 28 14.84 2.17 4.47
C LYS A 28 13.60 2.31 5.35
N PRO A 29 13.71 2.88 6.56
CA PRO A 29 12.57 3.15 7.42
C PRO A 29 11.46 3.95 6.73
N GLU A 30 11.83 4.91 5.87
CA GLU A 30 10.89 5.69 5.08
C GLU A 30 10.03 4.83 4.14
N MET A 31 10.61 3.78 3.55
CA MET A 31 9.87 2.85 2.69
C MET A 31 8.94 1.94 3.48
N VAL A 32 9.30 1.61 4.73
CA VAL A 32 8.45 0.83 5.64
C VAL A 32 7.28 1.69 6.09
N ASN A 33 7.54 2.91 6.56
CA ASN A 33 6.49 3.84 6.97
C ASN A 33 5.50 4.12 5.82
N GLN A 34 6.00 4.31 4.60
CA GLN A 34 5.16 4.52 3.42
C GLN A 34 4.33 3.27 3.07
N LEU A 35 4.89 2.08 3.27
CA LEU A 35 4.17 0.83 3.08
C LEU A 35 3.05 0.67 4.10
N GLU A 36 3.35 0.91 5.39
CA GLU A 36 2.38 0.85 6.48
C GLU A 36 1.24 1.86 6.26
N GLU A 37 1.54 3.08 5.80
CA GLU A 37 0.50 4.08 5.47
C GLU A 37 -0.44 3.60 4.36
N PHE A 38 0.10 2.98 3.30
CA PHE A 38 -0.72 2.43 2.22
C PHE A 38 -1.54 1.21 2.65
N GLU A 39 -0.97 0.34 3.49
CA GLU A 39 -1.66 -0.83 4.04
C GLU A 39 -2.80 -0.42 4.99
N ASP A 40 -2.57 0.57 5.86
CA ASP A 40 -3.58 1.15 6.75
C ASP A 40 -4.73 1.80 5.95
N GLU A 41 -4.41 2.58 4.90
CA GLU A 41 -5.43 3.20 4.05
C GLU A 41 -6.26 2.13 3.32
N LEU A 42 -5.59 1.09 2.81
CA LEU A 42 -6.24 -0.03 2.15
C LEU A 42 -7.17 -0.78 3.11
N GLU A 43 -6.72 -1.05 4.34
CA GLU A 43 -7.51 -1.70 5.38
C GLU A 43 -8.73 -0.85 5.73
N ARG A 44 -8.58 0.45 5.98
CA ARG A 44 -9.71 1.36 6.26
C ARG A 44 -10.73 1.38 5.12
N LEU A 45 -10.24 1.37 3.87
CA LEU A 45 -11.10 1.32 2.70
C LEU A 45 -11.76 -0.05 2.53
N LYS A 46 -11.22 -1.15 3.07
CA LYS A 46 -11.85 -2.47 3.02
C LYS A 46 -12.80 -2.72 4.19
N ASP A 47 -12.46 -2.25 5.38
CA ASP A 47 -13.19 -2.44 6.64
C ASP A 47 -14.46 -1.59 6.74
N ASN A 48 -14.50 -0.41 6.13
CA ASN A 48 -15.72 0.42 6.04
C ASN A 48 -16.78 -0.15 5.05
N ASN A 49 -17.04 -1.46 5.08
CA ASN A 49 -18.05 -2.13 4.24
C ASN A 49 -19.16 -2.79 5.07
#